data_AF-A0A950MMD3-F1
#
_entry.id   AF-A0A950MMD3-F1
#
_cell.length_a   1.000
_cell.length_b   1.000
_cell.length_c   1.000
_cell.angle_alpha   90.00
_cell.angle_beta   90.00
_cell.angle_gamma   90.00
#
_symmetry.space_group_name_H-M   'P 1'
#
loop_
_entity.id
_entity.type
_entity.pdbx_description
1 polymer ?
#
loop_
_entity_poly.entity_id
_entity_poly.type
_entity_poly.pdbx_seq_one_letter_code
_entity_poly.pdbx_strand_id
1 'polypeptide(L)' 'MMLSSTQTYVHFADDGVATTLPGGAGFKSLSEAELARYGQGWLISEHKFTVDWANWEMHPNGDEFVYRTCA' A
#
# COMPACT_ATOMS: atom_id res chain seq x y z
N MET A 1 -9.10 -0.91 -13.62
CA MET A 1 -8.89 -1.14 -12.17
C MET A 1 -8.05 0.01 -11.66
N MET A 2 -8.45 0.68 -10.57
CA MET A 2 -7.72 1.81 -10.00
C MET A 2 -7.05 1.36 -8.70
N LEU A 3 -5.74 1.51 -8.61
CA LEU A 3 -4.96 1.12 -7.43
C LEU A 3 -4.96 2.24 -6.40
N SER A 4 -6.09 2.59 -5.79
CA SER A 4 -6.09 3.61 -4.74
C SER A 4 -5.98 2.96 -3.36
N SER A 5 -5.09 3.45 -2.50
CA SER A 5 -4.95 2.93 -1.11
C SER A 5 -6.27 2.96 -0.30
N THR A 6 -7.23 3.77 -0.70
CA THR A 6 -8.57 3.86 -0.12
C THR A 6 -9.52 2.72 -0.53
N GLN A 7 -9.19 1.97 -1.57
CA GLN A 7 -10.06 0.93 -2.14
C GLN A 7 -9.33 -0.38 -2.42
N THR A 8 -8.11 -0.31 -2.96
CA THR A 8 -7.39 -1.45 -3.51
C THR A 8 -5.89 -1.30 -3.36
N TYR A 9 -5.24 -2.35 -2.90
CA TYR A 9 -3.80 -2.54 -3.00
C TYR A 9 -3.48 -3.72 -3.91
N VAL A 10 -2.26 -3.75 -4.44
CA VAL A 10 -1.63 -4.98 -4.93
C VAL A 10 -0.55 -5.37 -3.94
N HIS A 11 -0.62 -6.59 -3.43
CA HIS A 11 0.50 -7.22 -2.74
C HIS A 11 1.30 -8.01 -3.76
N PHE A 12 2.58 -7.66 -3.89
CA PHE A 12 3.53 -8.32 -4.75
C PHE A 12 4.49 -9.12 -3.88
N ALA A 13 4.28 -10.42 -3.82
CA ALA A 13 5.04 -11.34 -2.99
C ALA A 13 6.42 -11.63 -3.58
N ASP A 14 7.33 -12.12 -2.73
CA ASP A 14 8.74 -12.40 -3.11
C ASP A 14 8.89 -13.51 -4.16
N ASP A 15 7.85 -14.32 -4.37
CA ASP A 15 7.78 -15.34 -5.42
C ASP A 15 7.34 -14.77 -6.78
N GLY A 16 7.09 -13.46 -6.86
CA GLY A 16 6.65 -12.76 -8.06
C GLY A 16 5.13 -12.81 -8.29
N VAL A 17 4.34 -13.35 -7.36
CA VAL A 17 2.89 -13.36 -7.46
C VAL A 17 2.32 -12.01 -7.04
N ALA A 18 1.46 -11.44 -7.89
CA ALA A 18 0.70 -10.23 -7.60
C ALA A 18 -0.74 -10.59 -7.23
N THR A 19 -1.15 -10.25 -6.01
CA THR A 19 -2.52 -10.46 -5.51
C THR A 19 -3.20 -9.12 -5.21
N THR A 20 -4.44 -8.97 -5.65
CA THR A 20 -5.25 -7.81 -5.30
C THR A 20 -5.82 -7.95 -3.90
N LEU A 21 -5.61 -6.93 -3.06
CA LEU A 21 -6.14 -6.88 -1.70
C LEU A 21 -7.14 -5.72 -1.55
N PRO A 22 -8.21 -5.89 -0.76
CA PRO A 22 -9.07 -4.77 -0.39
C PRO A 22 -8.25 -3.75 0.40
N GLY A 23 -8.36 -2.47 0.03
CA GLY A 23 -7.74 -1.36 0.74
C GLY A 23 -8.67 -0.69 1.75
N GLY A 24 -8.44 0.60 2.00
CA GLY A 24 -9.31 1.42 2.84
C GLY A 24 -9.14 1.19 4.34
N ALA A 25 -10.08 1.74 5.12
CA ALA A 25 -9.97 1.79 6.59
C ALA A 25 -9.84 0.40 7.23
N GLY A 26 -10.59 -0.59 6.72
CA GLY A 26 -10.54 -1.97 7.23
C GLY A 26 -9.18 -2.63 7.06
N PHE A 27 -8.49 -2.38 5.94
CA PHE A 27 -7.12 -2.85 5.75
C PHE A 27 -6.14 -2.14 6.67
N LYS A 28 -6.27 -0.81 6.82
CA LYS A 28 -5.40 0.01 7.69
C LYS A 28 -5.58 -0.26 9.18
N SER A 29 -6.70 -0.86 9.59
CA SER A 29 -6.98 -1.22 10.98
C SER A 29 -6.55 -2.64 11.34
N LEU A 30 -5.99 -3.42 10.41
CA LEU A 30 -5.52 -4.77 10.70
C LEU A 30 -4.33 -4.72 11.67
N SER A 31 -4.32 -5.64 12.63
CA SER A 31 -3.17 -5.88 13.51
C SER A 31 -2.01 -6.54 12.74
N GLU A 32 -0.80 -6.48 13.31
CA GLU A 32 0.37 -7.18 12.75
C GLU A 32 0.12 -8.69 12.57
N ALA A 33 -0.59 -9.32 13.51
CA ALA A 33 -0.95 -10.73 13.43
C ALA A 33 -1.92 -11.01 12.26
N GLU A 34 -2.86 -10.11 11.99
CA GLU A 34 -3.77 -10.21 10.84
C GLU A 34 -3.09 -9.88 9.52
N LEU A 35 -2.05 -9.04 9.52
CA LEU A 35 -1.24 -8.74 8.34
C LEU A 35 -0.30 -9.89 7.98
N ALA A 36 0.20 -10.63 8.98
CA ALA A 36 1.12 -11.75 8.78
C ALA A 36 0.59 -12.83 7.81
N ARG A 37 -0.74 -12.98 7.66
CA ARG A 37 -1.35 -13.91 6.71
C ARG A 37 -1.08 -13.60 5.24
N TYR A 38 -0.73 -12.34 4.93
CA TYR A 38 -0.35 -11.94 3.58
C TYR A 38 1.13 -12.20 3.28
N GLY A 39 1.95 -12.49 4.30
CA GLY A 39 3.38 -12.70 4.15
C GLY A 39 4.15 -11.41 3.87
N GLN A 40 5.40 -11.59 3.43
CA GLN A 40 6.31 -10.49 3.08
C GLN A 40 6.13 -10.07 1.61
N GLY A 41 6.70 -8.92 1.25
CA GLY A 41 6.70 -8.40 -0.12
C GLY A 41 6.38 -6.91 -0.18
N TRP A 42 5.99 -6.43 -1.36
CA TRP A 42 5.68 -5.03 -1.61
C TRP A 42 4.18 -4.78 -1.63
N LEU A 43 3.74 -3.71 -0.96
CA LEU A 43 2.39 -3.20 -1.12
C LEU A 43 2.42 -2.04 -2.12
N ILE A 44 1.62 -2.15 -3.17
CA ILE A 44 1.61 -1.21 -4.30
C ILE A 44 0.26 -0.50 -4.35
N SER A 45 0.31 0.83 -4.37
CA SER A 45 -0.83 1.72 -4.65
C SER A 45 -0.38 2.95 -5.42
N GLU A 46 -1.34 3.56 -6.11
CA GLU A 46 -1.26 4.84 -6.81
C GLU A 46 -2.00 5.92 -6.02
N HIS A 47 -1.43 7.11 -6.03
CA HIS A 47 -2.02 8.28 -5.38
C HIS A 47 -1.96 9.48 -6.31
N LYS A 48 -3.05 10.26 -6.32
CA LYS A 48 -3.11 11.58 -6.94
C LYS A 48 -3.17 12.64 -5.85
N PHE A 49 -2.18 13.51 -5.83
CA PHE A 49 -2.12 14.64 -4.90
C PHE A 49 -2.42 15.94 -5.64
N THR A 50 -3.34 16.73 -5.11
CA THR A 50 -3.69 18.07 -5.63
C THR A 50 -3.34 19.17 -4.64
N VAL A 51 -2.93 18.80 -3.42
CA VAL A 51 -2.54 19.67 -2.31
C VAL A 51 -1.47 18.97 -1.47
N ASP A 52 -0.70 19.76 -0.72
CA ASP A 52 0.32 19.24 0.20
C ASP A 52 -0.33 18.52 1.40
N TRP A 53 0.45 17.63 2.03
CA TRP A 53 0.02 16.93 3.23
C TRP A 53 0.18 17.82 4.47
N ALA A 54 -0.80 17.75 5.36
CA ALA A 54 -0.76 18.47 6.64
C ALA A 54 0.15 17.79 7.68
N ASN A 55 0.55 16.53 7.44
CA ASN A 55 1.28 15.69 8.38
C ASN A 55 2.35 14.87 7.65
N TRP A 56 3.31 14.36 8.42
CA TRP A 56 4.31 13.41 7.97
C TRP A 56 3.91 11.98 8.36
N GLU A 57 4.20 11.01 7.49
CA GLU A 57 4.10 9.57 7.75
C GLU A 57 5.50 8.98 7.95
N MET A 58 5.62 7.92 8.75
CA MET A 58 6.86 7.20 9.00
C MET A 58 6.59 5.70 8.92
N HIS A 59 7.46 4.98 8.22
CA HIS A 59 7.47 3.52 8.18
C HIS A 59 8.63 3.01 9.05
N PRO A 60 8.38 2.56 10.29
CA PRO A 60 9.46 2.18 11.21
C PRO A 60 10.22 0.92 10.78
N ASN A 61 9.57 0.04 10.02
CA ASN A 61 10.07 -1.29 9.69
C ASN A 61 9.99 -1.62 8.18
N GLY A 62 9.81 -0.60 7.33
CA GLY A 62 9.66 -0.82 5.89
C GLY A 62 10.18 0.37 5.09
N ASP A 63 10.75 0.09 3.93
CA ASP A 63 11.15 1.11 2.98
C ASP A 63 9.97 1.52 2.10
N GLU A 64 9.92 2.79 1.72
CA GLU A 64 8.96 3.30 0.75
C GLU A 64 9.68 3.73 -0.53
N PHE A 65 9.24 3.18 -1.66
CA PHE A 65 9.66 3.63 -2.98
C PHE A 65 8.52 4.39 -3.66
N VAL A 66 8.72 5.69 -3.84
CA VAL A 66 7.76 6.56 -4.54
C VAL A 66 8.30 6.91 -5.92
N TYR A 67 7.51 6.59 -6.95
CA TYR A 67 7.78 7.02 -8.31
C TYR A 67 6.67 7.96 -8.79
N ARG A 68 7.05 9.04 -9.46
CA ARG A 68 6.07 9.93 -10.11
C ARG A 68 5.83 9.45 -11.54
N THR A 69 4.59 9.12 -11.86
CA THR A 69 4.16 8.88 -13.24
C THR A 69 4.08 10.20 -13.99
N CYS A 70 4.36 10.16 -15.30
CA CYS A 70 3.98 11.27 -16.19
C CYS A 70 2.46 11.19 -16.38
N ALA A 71 1.75 12.26 -16.00
CA ALA A 71 0.32 12.44 -16.25
C ALA A 71 0.12 13.50 -17.33
#